data_AF-A0A2N2M6M7-F1
#
_entry.id   AF-A0A2N2M6M7-F1
#
_cell.length_a   1.000
_cell.length_b   1.000
_cell.length_c   1.000
_cell.angle_alpha   90.00
_cell.angle_beta   90.00
_cell.angle_gamma   90.00
#
_symmetry.space_group_name_H-M   'P 1'
#
loop_
_entity.id
_entity.type
_entity.pdbx_description
1 polymer ?
#
loop_
_entity_poly.entity_id
_entity_poly.type
_entity_poly.pdbx_seq_one_letter_code
_entity_poly.pdbx_strand_id
1 'polypeptide(L)'
;TEENKVVDAEEWVPPVIKTIATEESGFPELIKAIVEHRSYLQKTGLLAQREHERLTDEFDHILRHTLVQNWKAQTSDEHVQQIMDAVYKRKRSPANAVEELTRTSN
;
A
#
# COMPACT_ATOMS: atom_id res chain seq x y z
N THR A 1 -33.23 15.02 15.24
CA THR A 1 -33.00 16.15 14.31
C THR A 1 -31.92 15.70 13.37
N GLU A 2 -32.32 15.28 12.17
CA GLU A 2 -31.38 14.81 11.14
C GLU A 2 -30.68 16.04 10.54
N GLU A 3 -29.41 16.23 10.88
CA GLU A 3 -28.55 17.20 10.21
C GLU A 3 -28.28 16.70 8.79
N ASN A 4 -29.04 17.24 7.85
CA ASN A 4 -28.82 17.11 6.43
C ASN A 4 -27.49 17.82 6.10
N LYS A 5 -26.39 17.07 6.15
CA LYS A 5 -25.08 17.54 5.73
C LYS A 5 -25.17 17.79 4.23
N VAL A 6 -25.21 19.05 3.84
CA VAL A 6 -25.10 19.47 2.44
C VAL A 6 -23.77 18.94 1.94
N VAL A 7 -23.80 17.81 1.24
CA VAL A 7 -22.67 17.30 0.47
C VAL A 7 -22.42 18.34 -0.61
N ASP A 8 -21.28 19.03 -0.52
CA ASP A 8 -20.80 19.84 -1.63
C ASP A 8 -20.89 18.99 -2.89
N ALA A 9 -21.62 19.48 -3.89
CA ALA A 9 -21.87 18.76 -5.15
C ALA A 9 -20.58 18.49 -5.98
N GLU A 10 -19.41 18.82 -5.41
CA GLU A 10 -18.08 18.65 -5.98
C GLU A 10 -17.38 17.35 -5.53
N GLU A 11 -17.83 16.66 -4.47
CA GLU A 11 -17.21 15.41 -4.01
C GLU A 11 -17.94 14.16 -4.55
N TRP A 12 -17.20 13.18 -5.11
CA TRP A 12 -17.80 11.96 -5.63
C TRP A 12 -18.31 11.04 -4.53
N VAL A 13 -19.63 10.83 -4.50
CA VAL A 13 -20.28 9.85 -3.62
C VAL A 13 -20.52 8.56 -4.40
N PRO A 14 -19.88 7.42 -4.05
CA PRO A 14 -20.08 6.16 -4.77
C PRO A 14 -21.56 5.70 -4.75
N PRO A 15 -22.21 5.53 -5.91
CA PRO A 15 -23.60 5.08 -5.95
C PRO A 15 -23.72 3.59 -5.63
N VAL A 16 -24.80 3.21 -4.93
CA VAL A 16 -25.15 1.80 -4.71
C VAL A 16 -26.10 1.35 -5.82
N ILE A 17 -25.61 0.48 -6.70
CA ILE A 17 -26.36 -0.02 -7.87
C ILE A 17 -26.65 -1.50 -7.70
N LYS A 18 -27.91 -1.90 -7.84
CA LYS A 18 -28.31 -3.31 -7.78
C LYS A 18 -28.04 -3.98 -9.13
N THR A 19 -27.34 -5.11 -9.10
CA THR A 19 -27.03 -5.90 -10.30
C THR A 19 -27.33 -7.38 -10.07
N ILE A 20 -27.73 -8.09 -11.11
CA ILE A 20 -27.84 -9.56 -11.11
C ILE A 20 -27.03 -10.09 -12.28
N ALA A 21 -25.88 -10.71 -11.98
CA ALA A 21 -24.92 -11.13 -12.98
C ALA A 21 -25.50 -12.16 -13.97
N THR A 22 -26.26 -13.13 -13.47
CA THR A 22 -26.86 -14.21 -14.28
C THR A 22 -28.01 -13.74 -15.17
N GLU A 23 -28.59 -12.58 -14.87
CA GLU A 23 -29.72 -12.00 -15.60
C GLU A 23 -29.28 -10.76 -16.42
N GLU A 24 -27.98 -10.48 -16.44
CA GLU A 24 -27.39 -9.29 -17.09
C GLU A 24 -28.09 -7.98 -16.69
N SER A 25 -28.61 -7.91 -15.47
CA SER A 25 -29.42 -6.80 -14.97
C SER A 25 -28.59 -5.78 -14.20
N GLY A 26 -28.87 -4.49 -14.40
CA GLY A 26 -28.18 -3.36 -13.75
C GLY A 26 -26.81 -3.00 -14.34
N PHE A 27 -26.38 -3.68 -15.42
CA PHE A 27 -25.10 -3.42 -16.08
C PHE A 27 -25.02 -2.06 -16.77
N PRO A 28 -26.06 -1.57 -17.49
CA PRO A 28 -26.00 -0.25 -18.12
C PRO A 28 -25.74 0.87 -17.09
N GLU A 29 -26.41 0.81 -15.94
CA GLU A 29 -26.25 1.74 -14.83
C GLU A 29 -24.85 1.64 -14.22
N LEU A 30 -24.35 0.42 -14.01
CA LEU A 30 -23.00 0.18 -13.50
C LEU A 30 -21.93 0.76 -14.43
N ILE A 31 -22.02 0.49 -15.74
CA ILE A 31 -21.06 1.00 -16.74
C ILE A 31 -21.08 2.52 -16.75
N LYS A 32 -22.28 3.13 -16.71
CA LYS A 32 -22.42 4.58 -16.62
C LYS A 32 -21.70 5.14 -15.39
N ALA A 33 -21.92 4.56 -14.20
CA ALA A 33 -21.25 5.01 -12.98
C ALA A 33 -19.72 4.85 -13.03
N ILE A 34 -19.20 3.80 -13.67
CA ILE A 34 -17.76 3.61 -13.88
C ILE A 34 -17.18 4.75 -14.75
N VAL A 35 -17.86 5.08 -15.85
CA VAL A 35 -17.42 6.15 -16.76
C VAL A 35 -17.49 7.52 -16.09
N GLU A 36 -18.56 7.81 -15.36
CA GLU A 36 -18.73 9.05 -14.61
C GLU A 36 -17.66 9.21 -13.53
N HIS A 37 -17.38 8.14 -12.77
CA HIS A 37 -16.31 8.15 -11.78
C HIS A 37 -14.95 8.40 -12.42
N ARG A 38 -14.64 7.73 -13.54
CA ARG A 38 -13.39 7.97 -14.29
C ARG A 38 -13.27 9.43 -14.72
N SER A 39 -14.34 10.02 -15.25
CA SER A 39 -14.35 11.44 -15.64
C SER A 39 -14.12 12.36 -14.44
N TYR A 40 -14.76 12.07 -13.32
CA TYR A 40 -14.54 12.78 -12.06
C TYR A 40 -13.06 12.72 -11.63
N LEU A 41 -12.45 11.53 -11.61
CA LEU A 41 -11.05 11.38 -11.22
C LEU A 41 -10.06 12.10 -12.15
N GLN A 42 -10.38 12.15 -13.44
CA GLN A 42 -9.58 12.90 -14.41
C GLN A 42 -9.71 14.41 -14.20
N LYS A 43 -10.94 14.92 -14.04
CA LYS A 43 -11.20 16.36 -13.85
C LYS A 43 -10.64 16.91 -12.54
N THR A 44 -10.66 16.09 -11.49
CA THR A 44 -10.14 16.46 -10.16
C THR A 44 -8.64 16.21 -10.00
N GLY A 45 -7.98 15.56 -10.96
CA GLY A 45 -6.57 15.17 -10.84
C GLY A 45 -6.29 13.98 -9.92
N LEU A 46 -7.31 13.46 -9.22
CA LEU A 46 -7.20 12.32 -8.30
C LEU A 46 -6.69 11.05 -8.98
N LEU A 47 -6.90 10.90 -10.30
CA LEU A 47 -6.35 9.76 -11.04
C LEU A 47 -4.81 9.76 -11.02
N ALA A 48 -4.19 10.91 -11.25
CA ALA A 48 -2.73 11.04 -11.24
C ALA A 48 -2.16 10.91 -9.83
N GLN A 49 -2.86 11.45 -8.83
CA GLN A 49 -2.49 11.29 -7.43
C GLN A 49 -2.46 9.81 -7.02
N ARG A 50 -3.54 9.06 -7.31
CA ARG A 50 -3.62 7.63 -7.00
C ARG A 50 -2.56 6.81 -7.72
N GLU A 51 -2.26 7.16 -8.97
CA GLU A 51 -1.19 6.50 -9.71
C GLU A 51 0.18 6.76 -9.07
N HIS A 52 0.44 7.99 -8.63
CA HIS A 52 1.68 8.32 -7.92
C HIS A 52 1.79 7.58 -6.57
N GLU A 53 0.72 7.53 -5.78
CA GLU A 53 0.65 6.77 -4.52
C GLU A 53 0.93 5.28 -4.77
N ARG A 54 0.22 4.66 -5.73
CA ARG A 54 0.42 3.25 -6.12
C ARG A 54 1.86 2.97 -6.56
N LEU A 55 2.44 3.85 -7.38
CA LEU A 55 3.83 3.70 -7.85
C LEU A 55 4.83 3.84 -6.70
N THR A 56 4.57 4.74 -5.75
CA THR A 56 5.42 4.92 -4.57
C THR A 56 5.41 3.67 -3.70
N ASP A 57 4.22 3.11 -3.43
CA ASP A 57 4.09 1.88 -2.64
C ASP A 57 4.77 0.68 -3.31
N GLU A 58 4.59 0.52 -4.62
CA GLU A 58 5.22 -0.54 -5.40
C GLU A 58 6.75 -0.39 -5.41
N PHE A 59 7.25 0.83 -5.62
CA PHE A 59 8.67 1.12 -5.58
C PHE A 59 9.27 0.78 -4.22
N ASP A 60 8.64 1.24 -3.13
CA ASP A 60 9.08 0.96 -1.76
C ASP A 60 9.08 -0.53 -1.44
N HIS A 61 8.07 -1.26 -1.91
CA HIS A 61 8.00 -2.72 -1.76
C HIS A 61 9.18 -3.40 -2.45
N ILE A 62 9.42 -3.09 -3.72
CA ILE A 62 10.51 -3.65 -4.52
C ILE A 62 11.87 -3.28 -3.90
N LEU A 63 12.05 -2.02 -3.50
CA LEU A 63 13.29 -1.54 -2.90
C LEU A 63 13.60 -2.30 -1.60
N ARG A 64 12.66 -2.36 -0.66
CA ARG A 64 12.85 -3.06 0.63
C ARG A 64 13.12 -4.54 0.42
N HIS A 65 12.35 -5.20 -0.45
CA HIS A 65 12.56 -6.60 -0.77
C HIS A 65 13.98 -6.81 -1.33
N THR A 66 14.38 -6.02 -2.31
CA THR A 66 15.68 -6.14 -2.98
C THR A 66 16.85 -5.89 -2.01
N LEU A 67 16.76 -4.84 -1.18
CA LEU A 67 17.77 -4.55 -0.16
C LEU A 67 17.94 -5.69 0.83
N VAL A 68 16.84 -6.27 1.33
CA VAL A 68 16.88 -7.40 2.27
C VAL A 68 17.45 -8.65 1.62
N GLN A 69 17.07 -8.96 0.37
CA GLN A 69 17.62 -10.12 -0.35
C GLN A 69 19.12 -9.97 -0.58
N ASN A 70 19.57 -8.80 -1.03
CA ASN A 70 20.98 -8.52 -1.26
C ASN A 70 21.80 -8.56 0.03
N TRP A 71 21.25 -8.04 1.14
CA TRP A 71 21.87 -8.11 2.46
C TRP A 71 21.99 -9.57 2.93
N LYS A 72 20.93 -10.38 2.80
CA LYS A 72 20.97 -11.82 3.14
C LYS A 72 21.99 -12.58 2.31
N ALA A 73 22.10 -12.30 1.02
CA ALA A 73 23.08 -12.96 0.15
C ALA A 73 24.54 -12.69 0.55
N GLN A 74 24.80 -11.58 1.23
CA GLN A 74 26.15 -11.15 1.64
C GLN A 74 26.42 -11.37 3.13
N THR A 75 25.42 -11.77 3.90
CA THR A 75 25.53 -11.95 5.36
C THR A 75 25.45 -13.43 5.70
N SER A 76 26.39 -13.93 6.51
CA SER A 76 26.37 -15.31 7.00
C SER A 76 25.23 -15.53 7.99
N ASP A 77 24.50 -16.64 7.82
CA ASP A 77 23.42 -17.06 8.72
C ASP A 77 23.94 -17.27 10.16
N GLU A 78 25.17 -17.75 10.32
CA GLU A 78 25.81 -17.93 11.62
C GLU A 78 25.99 -16.60 12.35
N HIS A 79 26.40 -15.54 11.64
CA HIS A 79 26.55 -14.20 12.24
C HIS A 79 25.18 -13.65 12.68
N VAL A 80 24.15 -13.79 11.84
CA VAL A 80 22.78 -13.38 12.20
C VAL A 80 22.32 -14.12 13.47
N GLN A 81 22.55 -15.43 13.54
CA GLN A 81 22.17 -16.23 14.71
C GLN A 81 22.91 -15.80 15.98
N GLN A 82 24.21 -15.49 15.90
CA GLN A 82 24.99 -15.00 17.04
C GLN A 82 24.45 -13.67 17.59
N ILE A 83 24.06 -12.75 16.70
CA ILE A 83 23.46 -11.47 17.08
C ILE A 83 22.08 -11.69 17.70
N MET A 84 21.26 -12.56 17.12
CA MET A 84 19.93 -12.91 17.66
C MET A 84 20.02 -13.55 19.06
N ASP A 85 21.01 -14.41 19.29
CA ASP A 85 21.28 -14.97 20.62
C ASP A 85 21.61 -13.90 21.66
N ALA A 86 22.35 -12.85 21.27
CA ALA A 86 22.66 -11.73 22.15
C ALA A 86 21.41 -10.89 22.47
N VAL A 87 20.51 -10.71 21.50
CA VAL A 87 19.20 -10.05 21.71
C VAL A 87 18.33 -10.89 22.66
N TYR A 88 18.23 -12.20 22.43
CA TYR A 88 17.45 -13.11 23.28
C TYR A 88 17.95 -13.10 24.73
N LYS A 89 19.27 -13.09 24.93
CA LYS A 89 19.92 -13.01 26.25
C LYS A 89 19.87 -11.59 26.86
N ARG A 90 19.18 -10.64 26.22
CA ARG A 90 19.09 -9.21 26.62
C ARG A 90 20.44 -8.52 26.77
N LYS A 91 21.47 -9.02 26.08
CA LYS A 91 22.80 -8.39 26.04
C LYS A 91 22.87 -7.25 25.03
N ARG A 92 21.92 -7.20 24.08
CA ARG A 92 21.75 -6.12 23.11
C ARG A 92 20.26 -5.83 22.91
N SER A 93 19.94 -4.59 22.56
CA SER A 93 18.59 -4.23 22.12
C SER A 93 18.38 -4.67 20.66
N PRO A 94 17.14 -4.95 20.22
CA PRO A 94 16.83 -5.25 18.82
C PRO A 94 17.31 -4.16 17.86
N ALA A 95 17.13 -2.88 18.20
CA ALA A 95 17.54 -1.76 17.36
C ALA A 95 19.06 -1.73 17.13
N ASN A 96 19.86 -1.86 18.19
CA ASN A 96 21.32 -1.85 18.09
C ASN A 96 21.84 -3.09 17.33
N ALA A 97 21.20 -4.24 17.50
CA ALA A 97 21.53 -5.47 16.79
C ALA A 97 21.30 -5.34 15.26
N VAL A 98 20.18 -4.74 14.85
CA VAL A 98 19.91 -4.47 13.42
C VAL A 98 20.88 -3.44 12.86
N GLU A 99 21.22 -2.40 13.62
CA GLU A 99 22.20 -1.39 13.19
C GLU A 99 23.60 -2.00 12.96
N GLU A 100 24.02 -2.92 13.82
CA GLU A 100 25.28 -3.68 13.66
C GLU A 100 25.27 -4.57 12.42
N LEU A 101 24.18 -5.32 12.22
CA LEU A 101 24.00 -6.20 11.07
C LEU A 101 23.98 -5.46 9.73
N THR A 102 23.42 -4.24 9.70
CA THR A 102 23.30 -3.44 8.46
C THR A 102 24.53 -2.60 8.15
N ARG A 103 25.37 -2.27 9.15
CA ARG A 103 26.60 -1.49 8.94
C ARG A 103 27.73 -2.27 8.26
N THR A 104 27.72 -3.59 8.36
CA THR A 104 28.84 -4.46 7.93
C THR A 104 28.77 -4.82 6.43
N SER A 105 27.69 -4.47 5.73
CA SER A 105 27.46 -4.81 4.31
C SER A 105 27.85 -3.70 3.31
N ASN A 106 28.88 -2.91 3.62
CA ASN A 106 29.42 -1.86 2.73
C ASN A 106 30.91 -2.10 2.46
#